data_AF-A0A815CXS2-F1
#
_entry.id   AF-A0A815CXS2-F1
#
_cell.length_a   1.000
_cell.length_b   1.000
_cell.length_c   1.000
_cell.angle_alpha   90.00
_cell.angle_beta   90.00
_cell.angle_gamma   90.00
#
_symmetry.space_group_name_H-M   'P 1'
#
loop_
_entity.id
_entity.type
_entity.pdbx_description
1 polymer ?
#
loop_
_entity_poly.entity_id
_entity_poly.type
_entity_poly.pdbx_seq_one_letter_code
_entity_poly.pdbx_strand_id
1 'polypeptide(L)'
;MINHTAVDFCLIQKYLGIPIVALSDLKQEDNIDIRQDLDVEWITHPNWFYRISKYLLPILKGDCVLNTYYLNDITDNLPSDLQNYVLKPLFSSGGSGIIIDVKNSDIEKVKNPKNWILERKIEYEPILNVNGTPIKGEIRLMYLWPDSSEKPILTSNVLRLSTGKMINSQFNKNSEWAGSSMAFFQKPT
;
A
#
# COMPACT_ATOMS: atom_id res chain seq x y z
N MET A 1 7.58 -23.05 1.66
CA MET A 1 6.83 -21.82 1.31
C MET A 1 7.87 -20.73 1.17
N ILE A 2 8.20 -20.28 -0.04
CA ILE A 2 9.15 -19.17 -0.21
C ILE A 2 8.44 -17.92 0.29
N ASN A 3 8.93 -17.34 1.38
CA ASN A 3 8.39 -16.09 1.89
C ASN A 3 8.65 -15.00 0.83
N HIS A 4 7.61 -14.26 0.43
CA HIS A 4 7.70 -13.12 -0.49
C HIS A 4 8.86 -12.20 -0.12
N THR A 5 9.04 -11.97 1.19
CA THR A 5 10.13 -11.16 1.75
C THR A 5 11.53 -11.69 1.38
N ALA A 6 11.72 -13.02 1.31
CA ALA A 6 13.02 -13.60 0.93
C ALA A 6 13.34 -13.38 -0.56
N VAL A 7 12.33 -13.42 -1.43
CA VAL A 7 12.50 -13.12 -2.87
C VAL A 7 12.85 -11.65 -3.06
N ASP A 8 12.16 -10.75 -2.35
CA ASP A 8 12.45 -9.31 -2.40
C ASP A 8 13.90 -9.04 -2.00
N PHE A 9 14.37 -9.66 -0.91
CA PHE A 9 15.75 -9.56 -0.47
C PHE A 9 16.74 -10.08 -1.52
N CYS A 10 16.53 -11.27 -2.09
CA CYS A 10 17.41 -11.78 -3.15
C CYS A 10 17.45 -10.86 -4.39
N LEU A 11 16.30 -10.28 -4.78
CA LEU A 11 16.24 -9.33 -5.90
C LEU A 11 16.99 -8.04 -5.56
N ILE A 12 16.78 -7.46 -4.38
CA ILE A 12 17.46 -6.26 -3.92
C ILE A 12 18.99 -6.47 -3.91
N GLN A 13 19.47 -7.55 -3.29
CA GLN A 13 20.90 -7.86 -3.26
C GLN A 13 21.50 -8.00 -4.66
N LYS A 14 20.79 -8.67 -5.59
CA LYS A 14 21.26 -8.82 -6.97
C LYS A 14 21.33 -7.49 -7.72
N TYR A 15 20.34 -6.62 -7.55
CA TYR A 15 20.24 -5.36 -8.31
C TYR A 15 21.08 -4.24 -7.71
N LEU A 16 21.22 -4.17 -6.38
CA LEU A 16 21.98 -3.13 -5.70
C LEU A 16 23.42 -3.56 -5.36
N GLY A 17 23.73 -4.87 -5.39
CA GLY A 17 25.05 -5.38 -5.02
C GLY A 17 25.33 -5.33 -3.52
N ILE A 18 24.30 -5.12 -2.69
CA ILE A 18 24.42 -4.93 -1.24
C ILE A 18 24.17 -6.26 -0.52
N PRO A 19 25.11 -6.77 0.29
CA PRO A 19 24.92 -8.01 1.02
C PRO A 19 23.83 -7.87 2.09
N ILE A 20 22.94 -8.86 2.17
CA ILE A 20 21.89 -8.90 3.17
C ILE A 20 22.35 -9.74 4.36
N VAL A 21 22.30 -9.12 5.53
CA VAL A 21 22.68 -9.73 6.81
C VAL A 21 21.43 -9.91 7.66
N ALA A 22 21.30 -11.05 8.35
CA ALA A 22 20.18 -11.28 9.23
C ALA A 22 20.26 -10.36 10.45
N LEU A 23 19.10 -9.88 10.93
CA LEU A 23 19.04 -9.00 12.11
C LEU A 23 19.66 -9.65 13.36
N SER A 24 19.60 -10.98 13.47
CA SER A 24 20.22 -11.76 14.56
C SER A 24 21.74 -11.66 14.57
N ASP A 25 22.34 -11.38 13.42
CA ASP A 25 23.80 -11.39 13.24
C ASP A 25 24.37 -9.97 13.41
N LEU A 26 23.51 -8.97 13.64
CA LEU A 26 23.87 -7.59 13.87
C LEU A 26 23.87 -7.28 15.37
N LYS A 27 24.87 -6.50 15.81
CA LYS A 27 24.86 -5.88 17.13
C LYS A 27 23.82 -4.77 17.15
N GLN A 28 22.84 -4.85 18.05
CA GLN A 28 21.80 -3.83 18.20
C GLN A 28 22.25 -2.82 19.26
N GLU A 29 22.25 -1.54 18.90
CA GLU A 29 22.45 -0.43 19.81
C GLU A 29 21.08 0.21 20.08
N ASP A 30 20.74 0.42 21.35
CA ASP A 30 19.48 1.04 21.72
C ASP A 30 19.52 2.57 21.51
N ASN A 31 18.37 3.15 21.17
CA ASN A 31 18.15 4.61 21.12
C ASN A 31 19.01 5.40 20.11
N ILE A 32 19.28 4.86 18.93
CA ILE A 32 19.87 5.64 17.83
C ILE A 32 18.91 6.77 17.42
N ASP A 33 19.35 8.02 17.58
CA ASP A 33 18.64 9.17 17.05
C ASP A 33 18.99 9.36 15.56
N ILE A 34 18.09 8.89 14.70
CA ILE A 34 18.23 8.97 13.23
C ILE A 34 18.27 10.40 12.67
N ARG A 35 18.10 11.43 13.52
CA ARG A 35 18.22 12.85 13.15
C ARG A 35 19.66 13.36 13.29
N GLN A 36 20.56 12.58 13.87
CA GLN A 36 21.98 12.90 13.96
C GLN A 36 22.68 12.74 12.61
N ASP A 37 23.84 13.38 12.47
CA ASP A 37 24.72 13.19 11.32
C ASP A 37 25.45 11.85 11.46
N LEU A 38 24.81 10.79 10.95
CA LEU A 38 25.32 9.43 10.96
C LEU A 38 26.07 9.16 9.66
N ASP A 39 27.28 8.60 9.74
CA ASP A 39 28.05 8.13 8.59
C ASP A 39 27.48 6.81 8.04
N VAL A 40 26.29 6.91 7.44
CA VAL A 40 25.52 5.76 6.93
C VAL A 40 24.87 6.11 5.59
N GLU A 41 24.71 5.09 4.75
CA GLU A 41 23.90 5.18 3.54
C GLU A 41 22.52 4.56 3.78
N TRP A 42 21.45 5.32 3.51
CA TRP A 42 20.09 4.82 3.66
C TRP A 42 19.56 4.23 2.36
N ILE A 43 19.34 2.92 2.34
CA ILE A 43 18.73 2.24 1.17
C ILE A 43 17.27 2.65 0.96
N THR A 44 16.56 2.94 2.06
CA THR A 44 15.34 3.76 2.02
C THR A 44 15.44 4.76 3.17
N HIS A 45 15.64 6.03 2.83
CA HIS A 45 15.77 7.07 3.85
C HIS A 45 14.52 7.06 4.76
N PRO A 46 14.64 7.09 6.10
CA PRO A 46 13.49 6.97 7.01
C PRO A 46 12.38 8.00 6.72
N ASN A 47 12.77 9.21 6.29
CA ASN A 47 11.86 10.25 5.80
C ASN A 47 10.99 9.87 4.57
N TRP A 48 11.27 8.78 3.85
CA TRP A 48 10.41 8.29 2.77
C TRP A 48 8.99 8.03 3.23
N PHE A 49 8.80 7.59 4.48
CA PHE A 49 7.49 7.42 5.08
C PHE A 49 6.67 8.72 5.05
N TYR A 50 7.32 9.88 5.22
CA TYR A 50 6.65 11.18 5.17
C TYR A 50 6.44 11.67 3.73
N ARG A 51 7.34 11.30 2.80
CA ARG A 51 7.25 11.69 1.40
C ARG A 51 6.16 10.92 0.67
N ILE A 52 6.17 9.58 0.71
CA ILE A 52 5.20 8.74 0.01
C ILE A 52 4.16 8.26 1.01
N SER A 53 3.26 9.17 1.39
CA SER A 53 2.21 8.89 2.36
C SER A 53 0.82 9.09 1.75
N LYS A 54 -0.21 8.60 2.47
CA LYS A 54 -1.62 8.84 2.09
C LYS A 54 -1.96 10.32 1.97
N TYR A 55 -1.15 11.19 2.59
CA TYR A 55 -1.31 12.64 2.49
C TYR A 55 -1.14 13.14 1.05
N LEU A 56 -0.37 12.45 0.21
CA LEU A 56 -0.23 12.85 -1.19
C LEU A 56 -1.46 12.57 -2.05
N LEU A 57 -2.32 11.62 -1.66
CA LEU A 57 -3.39 11.09 -2.52
C LEU A 57 -4.35 12.19 -3.04
N PRO A 58 -4.84 13.16 -2.23
CA PRO A 58 -5.66 14.26 -2.73
C PRO A 58 -4.98 15.18 -3.77
N ILE A 59 -3.64 15.24 -3.74
CA ILE A 59 -2.84 16.11 -4.59
C ILE A 59 -2.60 15.47 -5.97
N LEU A 60 -2.54 14.14 -6.03
CA LEU A 60 -2.31 13.40 -7.27
C LEU A 60 -3.46 13.64 -8.27
N LYS A 61 -3.11 13.71 -9.57
CA LYS A 61 -4.05 13.90 -10.68
C LYS A 61 -3.73 12.92 -11.81
N GLY A 62 -4.76 12.41 -12.46
CA GLY A 62 -4.65 11.51 -13.61
C GLY A 62 -5.78 10.49 -13.63
N ASP A 63 -5.94 9.81 -14.76
CA ASP A 63 -7.07 8.91 -15.02
C ASP A 63 -7.08 7.68 -14.10
N CYS A 64 -5.91 7.27 -13.62
CA CYS A 64 -5.73 6.14 -12.71
C CYS A 64 -5.70 6.55 -11.23
N VAL A 65 -5.90 7.84 -10.91
CA VAL A 65 -5.90 8.34 -9.53
C VAL A 65 -7.33 8.41 -9.02
N LEU A 66 -7.59 7.77 -7.88
CA LEU A 66 -8.90 7.83 -7.24
C LEU A 66 -9.17 9.23 -6.67
N ASN A 67 -10.42 9.66 -6.74
CA ASN A 67 -10.83 10.91 -6.10
C ASN A 67 -10.69 10.79 -4.58
N THR A 68 -9.76 11.56 -4.03
CA THR A 68 -9.42 11.55 -2.61
C THR A 68 -9.43 12.96 -2.07
N TYR A 69 -9.97 13.12 -0.86
CA TYR A 69 -10.12 14.40 -0.18
C TYR A 69 -9.46 14.34 1.19
N TYR A 70 -8.86 15.45 1.63
CA TYR A 70 -8.60 15.63 3.06
C TYR A 70 -9.94 15.80 3.76
N LEU A 71 -10.20 15.02 4.82
CA LEU A 71 -11.51 15.04 5.45
C LEU A 71 -11.85 16.44 6.01
N ASN A 72 -10.84 17.13 6.54
CA ASN A 72 -10.98 18.48 7.10
C ASN A 72 -11.42 19.53 6.06
N ASP A 73 -11.16 19.32 4.77
CA ASP A 73 -11.44 20.30 3.73
C ASP A 73 -12.86 20.17 3.17
N ILE A 74 -13.55 19.07 3.49
CA ILE A 74 -14.87 18.73 2.95
C ILE A 74 -15.92 18.50 4.05
N THR A 75 -15.63 18.83 5.31
CA THR A 75 -16.56 18.61 6.43
C THR A 75 -17.92 19.29 6.22
N ASP A 76 -17.93 20.45 5.57
CA ASP A 76 -19.15 21.22 5.29
C ASP A 76 -19.85 20.79 3.99
N ASN A 77 -19.18 19.99 3.14
CA ASN A 77 -19.63 19.61 1.80
C ASN A 77 -19.32 18.13 1.54
N LEU A 78 -19.80 17.25 2.41
CA LEU A 78 -19.61 15.81 2.25
C LEU A 78 -20.38 15.28 1.03
N PRO A 79 -19.81 14.32 0.27
CA PRO A 79 -20.54 13.61 -0.77
C PRO A 79 -21.81 12.96 -0.23
N SER A 80 -22.91 13.02 -0.97
CA SER A 80 -24.18 12.42 -0.55
C SER A 80 -24.15 10.88 -0.57
N ASP A 81 -23.22 10.28 -1.30
CA ASP A 81 -23.08 8.84 -1.53
C ASP A 81 -21.89 8.23 -0.77
N LEU A 82 -21.75 8.54 0.51
CA LEU A 82 -20.63 8.09 1.37
C LEU A 82 -20.37 6.57 1.35
N GLN A 83 -21.38 5.74 1.05
CA GLN A 83 -21.21 4.29 0.89
C GLN A 83 -20.22 3.90 -0.23
N ASN A 84 -19.96 4.81 -1.17
CA ASN A 84 -19.00 4.67 -2.25
C ASN A 84 -17.59 5.15 -1.86
N TYR A 85 -17.35 5.44 -0.59
CA TYR A 85 -16.08 5.94 -0.08
C TYR A 85 -15.48 5.02 0.98
N VAL A 86 -14.19 5.23 1.20
CA VAL A 86 -13.38 4.59 2.22
C VAL A 86 -12.71 5.70 3.03
N LEU A 87 -12.90 5.65 4.35
CA LEU A 87 -12.32 6.60 5.28
C LEU A 87 -11.03 5.99 5.86
N LYS A 88 -9.90 6.68 5.67
CA LYS A 88 -8.56 6.16 6.01
C LYS A 88 -7.80 7.12 6.92
N PRO A 89 -7.17 6.63 8.00
CA PRO A 89 -6.22 7.42 8.78
C PRO A 89 -4.92 7.63 7.98
N LEU A 90 -4.36 8.84 8.04
CA LEU A 90 -3.07 9.15 7.41
C LEU A 90 -1.95 8.28 7.99
N PHE A 91 -1.85 8.22 9.32
CA PHE A 91 -0.74 7.60 10.05
C PHE A 91 -1.03 6.16 10.53
N SER A 92 -1.76 5.37 9.72
CA SER A 92 -1.97 3.94 10.00
C SER A 92 -1.30 3.02 8.97
N SER A 93 -0.80 1.89 9.44
CA SER A 93 -0.18 0.84 8.64
C SER A 93 -1.06 -0.41 8.57
N GLY A 94 -0.88 -1.23 7.53
CA GLY A 94 -1.50 -2.56 7.42
C GLY A 94 -3.03 -2.59 7.29
N GLY A 95 -3.69 -1.45 7.04
CA GLY A 95 -5.15 -1.38 6.94
C GLY A 95 -5.89 -1.11 8.25
N SER A 96 -5.18 -0.90 9.35
CA SER A 96 -5.80 -0.59 10.64
C SER A 96 -6.51 0.76 10.61
N GLY A 97 -7.72 0.80 11.18
CA GLY A 97 -8.55 2.02 11.24
C GLY A 97 -9.24 2.40 9.94
N ILE A 98 -9.17 1.56 8.89
CA ILE A 98 -9.92 1.79 7.65
C ILE A 98 -11.39 1.46 7.85
N ILE A 99 -12.26 2.40 7.49
CA ILE A 99 -13.72 2.22 7.48
C ILE A 99 -14.18 2.17 6.02
N ILE A 100 -14.86 1.07 5.67
CA ILE A 100 -15.46 0.86 4.35
C ILE A 100 -16.97 1.10 4.43
N ASP A 101 -17.59 1.39 3.29
CA ASP A 101 -19.03 1.66 3.18
C ASP A 101 -19.46 2.77 4.19
N VAL A 102 -18.75 3.91 4.12
CA VAL A 102 -18.76 4.99 5.12
C VAL A 102 -20.16 5.57 5.33
N LYS A 103 -20.48 5.88 6.59
CA LYS A 103 -21.71 6.58 6.99
C LYS A 103 -21.38 7.92 7.64
N ASN A 104 -22.38 8.82 7.70
CA ASN A 104 -22.24 10.10 8.42
C ASN A 104 -21.77 9.89 9.87
N SER A 105 -22.33 8.89 10.57
CA SER A 105 -21.95 8.58 11.95
C SER A 105 -20.52 8.08 12.13
N ASP A 106 -19.84 7.65 11.07
CA ASP A 106 -18.42 7.31 11.12
C ASP A 106 -17.56 8.57 11.09
N ILE A 107 -17.96 9.56 10.29
CA ILE A 107 -17.30 10.86 10.18
C ILE A 107 -17.46 11.66 11.47
N GLU A 108 -18.66 11.67 12.06
CA GLU A 108 -18.94 12.35 13.34
C GLU A 108 -18.08 11.84 14.50
N LYS A 109 -17.66 10.56 14.45
CA LYS A 109 -16.77 9.97 15.47
C LYS A 109 -15.30 10.36 15.29
N VAL A 110 -14.93 10.97 14.16
CA VAL A 110 -13.55 11.38 13.89
C VAL A 110 -13.19 12.60 14.73
N LYS A 111 -12.41 12.39 15.78
CA LYS A 111 -11.96 13.46 16.68
C LYS A 111 -11.01 14.48 16.04
N ASN A 112 -10.23 14.07 15.04
CA ASN A 112 -9.21 14.93 14.42
C ASN A 112 -9.20 14.78 12.89
N PRO A 113 -10.12 15.45 12.17
CA PRO A 113 -10.32 15.28 10.73
C PRO A 113 -9.07 15.52 9.87
N LYS A 114 -8.15 16.39 10.30
CA LYS A 114 -6.89 16.66 9.59
C LYS A 114 -5.97 15.44 9.46
N ASN A 115 -6.20 14.41 10.27
CA ASN A 115 -5.44 13.16 10.24
C ASN A 115 -6.10 12.08 9.38
N TRP A 116 -7.12 12.42 8.59
CA TRP A 116 -7.92 11.49 7.81
C TRP A 116 -8.10 11.95 6.36
N ILE A 117 -8.24 10.98 5.48
CA ILE A 117 -8.65 11.20 4.09
C ILE A 117 -9.92 10.39 3.78
N LEU A 118 -10.75 10.93 2.92
CA LEU A 118 -11.91 10.27 2.34
C LEU A 118 -11.60 9.95 0.88
N GLU A 119 -11.51 8.68 0.53
CA GLU A 119 -11.14 8.21 -0.82
C GLU A 119 -12.29 7.46 -1.46
N ARG A 120 -12.57 7.72 -2.74
CA ARG A 120 -13.55 6.95 -3.51
C ARG A 120 -13.15 5.47 -3.53
N LYS A 121 -14.10 4.58 -3.22
CA LYS A 121 -13.92 3.13 -3.30
C LYS A 121 -13.73 2.72 -4.77
N ILE A 122 -12.81 1.80 -5.01
CA ILE A 122 -12.70 1.10 -6.28
C ILE A 122 -13.51 -0.21 -6.23
N GLU A 123 -14.23 -0.49 -7.29
CA GLU A 123 -14.87 -1.78 -7.50
C GLU A 123 -13.89 -2.68 -8.23
N TYR A 124 -13.50 -3.77 -7.56
CA TYR A 124 -12.63 -4.78 -8.17
C TYR A 124 -13.47 -5.65 -9.09
N GLU A 125 -13.10 -5.68 -10.36
CA GLU A 125 -13.68 -6.62 -11.32
C GLU A 125 -13.29 -8.06 -10.94
N PRO A 126 -14.24 -9.00 -10.85
CA PRO A 126 -13.92 -10.40 -10.70
C PRO A 126 -13.16 -10.91 -11.92
N ILE A 127 -11.99 -11.52 -11.69
CA ILE A 127 -11.15 -12.05 -12.78
C ILE A 127 -11.29 -13.57 -12.93
N LEU A 128 -11.81 -14.24 -11.91
CA LEU A 128 -12.01 -15.69 -11.87
C LEU A 128 -13.27 -16.01 -11.07
N ASN A 129 -13.87 -17.18 -11.33
CA ASN A 129 -14.95 -17.73 -10.52
C ASN A 129 -14.58 -19.16 -10.11
N VAL A 130 -14.62 -19.44 -8.82
CA VAL A 130 -14.35 -20.78 -8.27
C VAL A 130 -15.56 -21.22 -7.49
N ASN A 131 -16.25 -22.26 -7.97
CA ASN A 131 -17.44 -22.84 -7.37
C ASN A 131 -18.55 -21.80 -7.04
N GLY A 132 -18.76 -20.84 -7.94
CA GLY A 132 -19.75 -19.76 -7.77
C GLY A 132 -19.23 -18.56 -6.98
N THR A 133 -18.02 -18.62 -6.41
CA THR A 133 -17.41 -17.51 -5.68
C THR A 133 -16.55 -16.65 -6.61
N PRO A 134 -16.86 -15.35 -6.80
CA PRO A 134 -16.03 -14.45 -7.58
C PRO A 134 -14.72 -14.14 -6.84
N ILE A 135 -13.60 -14.25 -7.56
CA ILE A 135 -12.26 -13.92 -7.06
C ILE A 135 -11.79 -12.64 -7.76
N LYS A 136 -11.34 -11.69 -6.94
CA LYS A 136 -10.81 -10.39 -7.36
C LYS A 136 -9.30 -10.41 -7.34
N GLY A 137 -8.69 -9.60 -8.22
CA GLY A 137 -7.24 -9.46 -8.35
C GLY A 137 -6.74 -8.04 -8.11
N GLU A 138 -5.57 -7.92 -7.47
CA GLU A 138 -4.76 -6.68 -7.41
C GLU A 138 -3.36 -7.04 -7.90
N ILE A 139 -2.85 -6.31 -8.89
CA ILE A 139 -1.46 -6.44 -9.31
C ILE A 139 -0.64 -5.38 -8.59
N ARG A 140 0.36 -5.83 -7.82
CA ARG A 140 1.36 -4.97 -7.20
C ARG A 140 2.63 -4.97 -8.02
N LEU A 141 3.15 -3.79 -8.28
CA LEU A 141 4.40 -3.60 -9.00
C LEU A 141 5.51 -3.26 -8.00
N MET A 142 6.68 -3.86 -8.18
CA MET A 142 7.89 -3.51 -7.46
C MET A 142 8.84 -2.79 -8.41
N TYR A 143 9.26 -1.60 -8.02
CA TYR A 143 10.25 -0.81 -8.73
C TYR A 143 11.50 -0.68 -7.88
N LEU A 144 12.67 -0.81 -8.51
CA LEU A 144 13.95 -0.38 -7.93
C LEU A 144 14.42 0.86 -8.66
N TRP A 145 15.02 1.80 -7.93
CA TRP A 145 15.55 3.03 -8.52
C TRP A 145 17.00 3.24 -8.06
N PRO A 146 17.96 2.57 -8.70
CA PRO A 146 19.39 2.81 -8.44
C PRO A 146 19.78 4.22 -8.87
N ASP A 147 20.76 4.82 -8.20
CA ASP A 147 21.28 6.17 -8.52
C ASP A 147 21.81 6.30 -9.95
N SER A 148 22.29 5.20 -10.52
CA SER A 148 22.76 5.14 -11.92
C SER A 148 21.62 5.15 -12.94
N SER A 149 20.36 5.02 -12.50
CA SER A 149 19.19 4.96 -13.37
C SER A 149 18.40 6.27 -13.33
N GLU A 150 18.15 6.85 -14.50
CA GLU A 150 17.33 8.07 -14.63
C GLU A 150 15.88 7.84 -14.15
N LYS A 151 15.36 6.62 -14.30
CA LYS A 151 13.97 6.27 -13.97
C LYS A 151 13.89 4.99 -13.13
N PRO A 152 12.82 4.80 -12.34
CA PRO A 152 12.56 3.53 -11.66
C PRO A 152 12.43 2.38 -12.65
N ILE A 153 13.05 1.26 -12.32
CA ILE A 153 13.06 0.02 -13.10
C ILE A 153 12.00 -0.92 -12.52
N LEU A 154 11.04 -1.35 -13.34
CA LEU A 154 10.09 -2.39 -12.95
C LEU A 154 10.84 -3.73 -12.83
N THR A 155 10.93 -4.28 -11.63
CA THR A 155 11.72 -5.50 -11.38
C THR A 155 10.87 -6.74 -11.19
N SER A 156 9.68 -6.59 -10.62
CA SER A 156 8.78 -7.71 -10.38
C SER A 156 7.34 -7.23 -10.23
N ASN A 157 6.41 -8.16 -10.30
CA ASN A 157 5.03 -7.93 -9.94
C ASN A 157 4.47 -9.12 -9.15
N VAL A 158 3.44 -8.85 -8.35
CA VAL A 158 2.70 -9.88 -7.63
C VAL A 158 1.21 -9.64 -7.80
N LEU A 159 0.51 -10.63 -8.34
CA LEU A 159 -0.92 -10.73 -8.33
C LEU A 159 -1.38 -11.23 -6.97
N ARG A 160 -2.23 -10.47 -6.30
CA ARG A 160 -2.92 -10.87 -5.08
C ARG A 160 -4.37 -11.18 -5.40
N LEU A 161 -4.84 -12.31 -4.89
CA LEU A 161 -6.18 -12.83 -5.12
C LEU A 161 -6.95 -12.87 -3.80
N SER A 162 -8.20 -12.40 -3.82
CA SER A 162 -9.09 -12.44 -2.67
C SER A 162 -10.55 -12.58 -3.08
N THR A 163 -11.34 -13.23 -2.23
CA THR A 163 -12.82 -13.25 -2.28
C THR A 163 -13.43 -12.08 -1.49
N GLY A 164 -12.62 -11.36 -0.72
CA GLY A 164 -13.05 -10.26 0.14
C GLY A 164 -13.50 -9.01 -0.62
N LYS A 165 -14.20 -8.12 0.09
CA LYS A 165 -14.63 -6.81 -0.45
C LYS A 165 -13.44 -5.93 -0.87
N MET A 166 -12.30 -6.06 -0.20
CA MET A 166 -11.08 -5.32 -0.46
C MET A 166 -9.87 -6.24 -0.26
N ILE A 167 -8.86 -6.10 -1.12
CA ILE A 167 -7.64 -6.90 -1.07
C ILE A 167 -6.75 -6.35 0.05
N ASN A 168 -6.94 -6.84 1.28
CA ASN A 168 -6.19 -6.42 2.47
C ASN A 168 -6.07 -7.57 3.49
N SER A 169 -4.93 -7.70 4.15
CA SER A 169 -4.67 -8.79 5.11
C SER A 169 -5.64 -8.82 6.29
N GLN A 170 -6.12 -7.66 6.76
CA GLN A 170 -7.11 -7.57 7.84
C GLN A 170 -8.49 -8.06 7.39
N PHE A 171 -8.89 -7.75 6.15
CA PHE A 171 -10.20 -8.14 5.60
C PHE A 171 -10.21 -9.58 5.08
N ASN A 172 -9.03 -10.18 4.86
CA ASN A 172 -8.87 -11.59 4.48
C ASN A 172 -8.87 -12.55 5.68
N LYS A 173 -8.85 -12.06 6.94
CA LYS A 173 -8.75 -12.93 8.14
C LYS A 173 -9.89 -13.95 8.26
N ASN A 174 -11.09 -13.58 7.78
CA ASN A 174 -12.27 -14.44 7.81
C ASN A 174 -12.59 -15.04 6.44
N SER A 175 -11.68 -14.89 5.47
CA SER A 175 -11.83 -15.55 4.17
C SER A 175 -11.32 -16.98 4.27
N GLU A 176 -12.08 -17.92 3.72
CA GLU A 176 -11.65 -19.31 3.58
C GLU A 176 -10.46 -19.44 2.61
N TRP A 177 -10.22 -18.44 1.76
CA TRP A 177 -9.17 -18.48 0.76
C TRP A 177 -8.61 -17.09 0.42
N ALA A 178 -7.29 -17.01 0.35
CA ALA A 178 -6.54 -15.92 -0.27
C ALA A 178 -5.34 -16.50 -1.00
N GLY A 179 -4.99 -15.94 -2.15
CA GLY A 179 -3.92 -16.45 -3.02
C GLY A 179 -2.97 -15.36 -3.49
N SER A 180 -1.80 -15.77 -3.98
CA SER A 180 -0.87 -14.88 -4.68
C SER A 180 -0.19 -15.62 -5.83
N SER A 181 0.11 -14.90 -6.91
CA SER A 181 0.83 -15.39 -8.08
C SER A 181 1.68 -14.28 -8.69
N MET A 182 2.42 -14.56 -9.77
CA MET A 182 2.94 -13.53 -10.67
C MET A 182 1.94 -13.26 -11.79
N ALA A 183 1.80 -12.02 -12.21
CA ALA A 183 1.06 -11.64 -13.40
C ALA A 183 2.00 -11.65 -14.62
N PHE A 184 1.58 -12.37 -15.66
CA PHE A 184 2.22 -12.35 -16.97
C PHE A 184 1.41 -11.46 -17.90
N PHE A 185 2.10 -10.63 -18.67
CA PHE A 185 1.48 -9.76 -19.65
C PHE A 185 1.88 -10.22 -21.05
N GLN A 186 0.97 -10.07 -22.00
CA GLN A 186 1.27 -10.34 -23.40
C GLN A 186 2.41 -9.42 -23.85
N LYS A 187 3.39 -9.97 -24.57
CA LYS A 187 4.42 -9.16 -25.20
C LYS A 187 3.73 -8.19 -26.17
N PRO A 188 4.03 -6.88 -26.12
CA PRO A 188 3.48 -5.93 -27.09
C PRO A 188 3.80 -6.44 -28.50
N THR A 189 2.75 -6.59 -29.31
CA THR A 189 2.86 -6.88 -30.75
C THR A 189 3.30 -5.64 -31.50
#